data_AF-A0A941V947-F1
#
_entry.id   AF-A0A941V947-F1
#
_cell.length_a   1.000
_cell.length_b   1.000
_cell.length_c   1.000
_cell.angle_alpha   90.00
_cell.angle_beta   90.00
_cell.angle_gamma   90.00
#
_symmetry.space_group_name_H-M   'P 1'
#
loop_
_entity.id
_entity.type
_entity.pdbx_description
1 polymer ?
#
loop_
_entity_poly.entity_id
_entity_poly.type
_entity_poly.pdbx_seq_one_letter_code
_entity_poly.pdbx_strand_id
1 'polypeptide(L)'
;MMHFVSAIREVSPETEADLPEIAQRMRRVFASDLEPHFVEEERYALPMLREVGQAALADEIFAQHEKMREMDKAMDTPTTSLLVDFVHMLEKHVELEESEVWDVLDAALETTVAEPDKAASV
;
A
#
# COMPACT_ATOMS: atom_id res chain seq x y z
N MET A 1 -5.78 1.44 7.76
CA MET A 1 -4.52 0.76 7.43
C MET A 1 -4.08 -0.27 8.48
N MET A 2 -4.18 0.01 9.80
CA MET A 2 -3.73 -0.90 10.88
C MET A 2 -4.46 -2.26 11.08
N HIS A 3 -5.48 -2.62 10.28
CA HIS A 3 -6.22 -3.88 10.48
C HIS A 3 -5.66 -5.09 9.69
N PHE A 4 -4.79 -4.87 8.70
CA PHE A 4 -4.31 -5.92 7.80
C PHE A 4 -3.18 -6.77 8.41
N VAL A 5 -2.17 -6.11 9.00
CA VAL A 5 -0.96 -6.77 9.53
C VAL A 5 -1.29 -7.69 10.71
N SER A 6 -2.28 -7.34 11.53
CA SER A 6 -2.71 -8.15 12.67
C SER A 6 -3.36 -9.48 12.26
N ALA A 7 -4.14 -9.52 11.18
CA ALA A 7 -4.80 -10.74 10.73
C ALA A 7 -3.83 -11.77 10.11
N ILE A 8 -2.70 -11.28 9.59
CA ILE A 8 -1.67 -12.12 8.95
C ILE A 8 -0.66 -12.66 9.97
N ARG A 9 -0.29 -11.87 11.00
CA ARG A 9 0.67 -12.30 12.03
C ARG A 9 0.21 -13.50 12.85
N GLU A 10 -1.09 -13.77 12.92
CA GLU A 10 -1.63 -14.95 13.60
C GLU A 10 -1.49 -16.24 12.78
N VAL A 11 -1.09 -16.15 11.51
CA VAL A 11 -1.02 -17.31 10.61
C VAL A 11 0.42 -17.83 10.54
N SER A 12 0.81 -18.65 11.52
CA SER A 12 1.93 -19.58 11.34
C SER A 12 1.39 -20.86 10.68
N PRO A 13 1.86 -21.26 9.47
CA PRO A 13 1.54 -22.58 8.95
C PRO A 13 2.14 -23.64 9.88
N GLU A 14 1.31 -24.46 10.52
CA GLU A 14 1.80 -25.60 11.31
C GLU A 14 2.30 -26.72 10.39
N THR A 15 1.75 -26.80 9.16
CA THR A 15 2.20 -27.69 8.09
C THR A 15 1.98 -27.09 6.69
N GLU A 16 2.66 -27.61 5.65
CA GLU A 16 2.43 -27.22 4.25
C GLU A 16 1.00 -27.52 3.74
N ALA A 17 0.27 -28.41 4.44
CA ALA A 17 -1.11 -28.75 4.07
C ALA A 17 -2.09 -27.58 4.24
N ASP A 18 -1.73 -26.59 5.06
CA ASP A 18 -2.58 -25.43 5.37
C ASP A 18 -2.41 -24.29 4.35
N LEU A 19 -1.38 -24.34 3.49
CA LEU A 19 -1.04 -23.29 2.54
C LEU A 19 -2.20 -22.85 1.64
N PRO A 20 -3.04 -23.75 1.08
CA PRO A 20 -4.15 -23.34 0.24
C PRO A 20 -5.20 -22.50 1.01
N GLU A 21 -5.47 -22.84 2.27
CA GLU A 21 -6.42 -22.10 3.08
C GLU A 21 -5.88 -20.72 3.46
N ILE A 22 -4.61 -20.66 3.84
CA ILE A 22 -3.91 -19.41 4.18
C ILE A 22 -3.90 -18.47 2.97
N ALA A 23 -3.49 -18.99 1.80
CA ALA A 23 -3.51 -18.24 0.55
C ALA A 23 -4.92 -17.72 0.25
N GLN A 24 -5.95 -18.55 0.37
CA GLN A 24 -7.33 -18.11 0.15
C GLN A 24 -7.75 -16.98 1.10
N ARG A 25 -7.34 -17.01 2.37
CA ARG A 25 -7.59 -15.91 3.31
C ARG A 25 -6.87 -14.64 2.87
N MET A 26 -5.57 -14.72 2.57
CA MET A 26 -4.79 -13.56 2.12
C MET A 26 -5.37 -12.93 0.85
N ARG A 27 -5.76 -13.73 -0.14
CA ARG A 27 -6.40 -13.24 -1.37
C ARG A 27 -7.75 -12.58 -1.12
N ARG A 28 -8.54 -13.07 -0.16
CA ARG A 28 -9.79 -12.40 0.23
C ARG A 28 -9.51 -11.01 0.80
N VAL A 29 -8.55 -10.89 1.70
CA VAL A 29 -8.19 -9.58 2.29
C VAL A 29 -7.55 -8.68 1.24
N PHE A 30 -6.73 -9.23 0.34
CA PHE A 30 -6.19 -8.48 -0.80
C PHE A 30 -7.32 -7.84 -1.62
N ALA A 31 -8.30 -8.65 -2.02
CA ALA A 31 -9.40 -8.18 -2.87
C ALA A 31 -10.37 -7.22 -2.16
N SER A 32 -10.62 -7.41 -0.85
CA SER A 32 -11.57 -6.56 -0.12
C SER A 32 -10.96 -5.27 0.41
N ASP A 33 -9.67 -5.28 0.73
CA ASP A 33 -9.04 -4.20 1.50
C ASP A 33 -7.86 -3.56 0.74
N LEU A 34 -6.87 -4.35 0.29
CA LEU A 34 -5.66 -3.78 -0.32
C LEU A 34 -5.88 -3.25 -1.73
N GLU A 35 -6.51 -4.01 -2.61
CA GLU A 35 -6.70 -3.56 -3.99
C GLU A 35 -7.54 -2.26 -4.06
N PRO A 36 -8.65 -2.12 -3.31
CA PRO A 36 -9.36 -0.85 -3.25
C PRO A 36 -8.51 0.30 -2.71
N HIS A 37 -7.64 0.03 -1.73
CA HIS A 37 -6.73 1.03 -1.16
C HIS A 37 -5.72 1.53 -2.20
N PHE A 38 -5.05 0.60 -2.91
CA PHE A 38 -4.11 0.94 -3.96
C PHE A 38 -4.76 1.76 -5.08
N VAL A 39 -6.00 1.41 -5.47
CA VAL A 39 -6.75 2.16 -6.49
C VAL A 39 -6.99 3.62 -6.07
N GLU A 40 -7.34 3.86 -4.80
CA GLU A 40 -7.54 5.22 -4.29
C GLU A 40 -6.22 6.01 -4.27
N GLU A 41 -5.12 5.39 -3.82
CA GLU A 41 -3.81 6.04 -3.81
C GLU A 41 -3.31 6.36 -5.22
N GLU A 42 -3.39 5.41 -6.13
CA GLU A 42 -3.02 5.59 -7.53
C GLU A 42 -3.82 6.68 -8.21
N ARG A 43 -5.08 6.85 -7.79
CA ARG A 43 -5.98 7.87 -8.33
C ARG A 43 -5.76 9.25 -7.74
N TYR A 44 -5.33 9.36 -6.49
CA TYR A 44 -5.30 10.63 -5.76
C TYR A 44 -3.94 10.95 -5.13
N ALA A 45 -3.39 10.04 -4.34
CA ALA A 45 -2.15 10.26 -3.59
C ALA A 45 -0.92 10.34 -4.51
N LEU A 46 -0.73 9.36 -5.40
CA LEU A 46 0.44 9.30 -6.29
C LEU A 46 0.49 10.48 -7.28
N PRO A 47 -0.63 10.92 -7.88
CA PRO A 47 -0.64 12.16 -8.64
C PRO A 47 -0.21 13.38 -7.83
N MET A 48 -0.69 13.52 -6.58
CA MET A 48 -0.32 14.64 -5.72
C MET A 48 1.17 14.63 -5.36
N LEU A 49 1.75 13.46 -5.06
CA LEU A 49 3.20 13.31 -4.88
C LEU A 49 3.97 13.82 -6.10
N ARG A 50 3.53 13.48 -7.31
CA ARG A 50 4.16 13.97 -8.54
C ARG A 50 4.06 15.48 -8.69
N GLU A 51 2.92 16.08 -8.35
CA GLU A 51 2.71 17.53 -8.41
C GLU A 51 3.65 18.30 -7.48
N VAL A 52 3.96 17.75 -6.30
CA VAL A 52 4.92 18.35 -5.36
C VAL A 52 6.38 17.94 -5.62
N GLY A 53 6.66 17.34 -6.77
CA GLY A 53 8.02 17.01 -7.22
C GLY A 53 8.56 15.68 -6.71
N GLN A 54 7.75 14.86 -6.03
CA GLN A 54 8.11 13.55 -5.48
C GLN A 54 7.78 12.39 -6.42
N ALA A 55 8.10 12.53 -7.71
CA ALA A 55 7.77 11.52 -8.71
C ALA A 55 8.45 10.16 -8.48
N ALA A 56 9.69 10.15 -7.98
CA ALA A 56 10.41 8.92 -7.70
C ALA A 56 9.74 8.09 -6.59
N LEU A 57 9.24 8.75 -5.53
CA LEU A 57 8.49 8.10 -4.47
C LEU A 57 7.16 7.55 -4.99
N ALA A 58 6.45 8.32 -5.81
CA ALA A 58 5.21 7.88 -6.44
C ALA A 58 5.40 6.64 -7.33
N ASP A 59 6.51 6.59 -8.08
CA ASP A 59 6.84 5.46 -8.95
C ASP A 59 7.26 4.23 -8.14
N GLU A 60 7.96 4.41 -7.01
CA GLU A 60 8.29 3.31 -6.10
C GLU A 60 7.02 2.68 -5.50
N ILE A 61 6.10 3.48 -4.96
CA ILE A 61 4.83 2.99 -4.40
C ILE A 61 4.03 2.23 -5.47
N PHE A 62 3.87 2.81 -6.67
CA PHE A 62 3.18 2.12 -7.76
C PHE A 62 3.82 0.77 -8.13
N ALA A 63 5.15 0.71 -8.18
CA ALA A 63 5.86 -0.53 -8.45
C ALA A 63 5.64 -1.58 -7.36
N GLN A 64 5.50 -1.16 -6.09
CA GLN A 64 5.18 -2.06 -5.00
C GLN A 64 3.74 -2.62 -5.12
N HIS A 65 2.77 -1.79 -5.52
CA HIS A 65 1.40 -2.24 -5.78
C HIS A 65 1.35 -3.29 -6.88
N GLU A 66 1.98 -3.01 -8.03
CA GLU A 66 2.06 -3.96 -9.14
C GLU A 66 2.70 -5.28 -8.71
N LYS A 67 3.76 -5.20 -7.89
CA LYS A 67 4.40 -6.41 -7.38
C LYS A 67 3.48 -7.22 -6.47
N MET A 68 2.73 -6.58 -5.58
CA MET A 68 1.77 -7.27 -4.73
C MET A 68 0.61 -7.88 -5.54
N ARG A 69 0.14 -7.22 -6.61
CA ARG A 69 -0.83 -7.79 -7.57
C ARG A 69 -0.29 -9.01 -8.30
N GLU A 70 0.99 -9.02 -8.68
CA GLU A 70 1.64 -10.21 -9.25
C GLU A 70 1.67 -11.37 -8.24
N MET A 71 1.97 -11.07 -6.98
CA MET A 71 2.05 -12.08 -5.92
C MET A 71 0.66 -12.65 -5.58
N ASP A 72 -0.41 -11.84 -5.54
CA ASP A 72 -1.79 -12.33 -5.38
C ASP A 72 -2.15 -13.35 -6.48
N LYS A 73 -1.80 -13.06 -7.74
CA LYS A 73 -2.02 -14.00 -8.86
C LYS A 73 -1.23 -15.30 -8.65
N ALA A 74 0.01 -15.20 -8.17
CA ALA A 74 0.85 -16.37 -7.90
C ALA A 74 0.33 -17.24 -6.74
N MET A 75 -0.52 -16.72 -5.86
CA MET A 75 -1.13 -17.48 -4.76
C MET A 75 -2.12 -18.56 -5.23
N ASP A 76 -2.42 -18.67 -6.53
CA ASP A 76 -3.08 -19.84 -7.11
C ASP A 76 -2.29 -21.15 -6.90
N THR A 77 -0.96 -21.05 -6.74
CA THR A 77 -0.07 -22.16 -6.40
C THR A 77 0.83 -21.74 -5.25
N PRO A 78 0.30 -21.68 -4.01
CA PRO A 78 0.99 -21.04 -2.91
C PRO A 78 2.19 -21.86 -2.43
N THR A 79 3.28 -21.16 -2.13
CA THR A 79 4.43 -21.70 -1.40
C THR A 79 4.61 -20.92 -0.11
N THR A 80 5.21 -21.53 0.91
CA THR A 80 5.55 -20.82 2.16
C THR A 80 6.38 -19.56 1.89
N SER A 81 7.33 -19.63 0.96
CA SER A 81 8.16 -18.47 0.60
C SER A 81 7.34 -17.34 0.00
N LEU A 82 6.41 -17.64 -0.91
CA LEU A 82 5.55 -16.62 -1.53
C LEU A 82 4.70 -15.88 -0.48
N LEU A 83 4.13 -16.62 0.47
CA LEU A 83 3.32 -16.03 1.53
C LEU A 83 4.18 -15.13 2.43
N VAL A 84 5.35 -15.61 2.88
CA VAL A 84 6.28 -14.83 3.71
C VAL A 84 6.76 -13.57 2.97
N ASP A 85 7.16 -13.71 1.71
CA ASP A 85 7.62 -12.59 0.90
C ASP A 85 6.50 -11.55 0.72
N PHE A 86 5.25 -11.98 0.57
CA PHE A 86 4.10 -11.08 0.47
C PHE A 86 3.93 -10.25 1.75
N VAL A 87 4.04 -10.90 2.92
CA VAL A 87 3.94 -10.20 4.21
C VAL A 87 5.05 -9.17 4.37
N HIS A 88 6.31 -9.55 4.10
CA HIS A 88 7.43 -8.63 4.19
C HIS A 88 7.31 -7.45 3.21
N MET A 89 6.86 -7.72 1.99
CA MET A 89 6.63 -6.69 0.97
C MET A 89 5.61 -5.67 1.48
N LEU A 90 4.50 -6.14 2.06
CA LEU A 90 3.49 -5.25 2.60
C LEU A 90 3.98 -4.49 3.83
N GLU A 91 4.67 -5.13 4.78
CA GLU A 91 5.22 -4.44 5.95
C GLU A 91 6.12 -3.28 5.52
N LYS A 92 6.99 -3.52 4.53
CA LYS A 92 7.84 -2.47 3.94
C LYS A 92 7.02 -1.36 3.26
N HIS A 93 5.98 -1.74 2.54
CA HIS A 93 5.10 -0.80 1.84
C HIS A 93 4.39 0.15 2.83
N VAL A 94 3.76 -0.41 3.87
CA VAL A 94 3.12 0.36 4.94
C VAL A 94 4.11 1.26 5.66
N GLU A 95 5.31 0.76 5.98
CA GLU A 95 6.35 1.57 6.63
C GLU A 95 6.78 2.77 5.77
N LEU A 96 6.96 2.58 4.46
CA LEU A 96 7.30 3.67 3.54
C LEU A 96 6.19 4.72 3.47
N GLU A 97 4.94 4.28 3.45
CA GLU A 97 3.80 5.19 3.41
C GLU A 97 3.67 6.00 4.69
N GLU A 98 3.78 5.34 5.84
CA GLU A 98 3.70 5.98 7.16
C GLU A 98 4.88 6.91 7.46
N SER A 99 6.09 6.58 6.98
CA SER A 99 7.30 7.36 7.30
C SER A 99 7.64 8.45 6.29
N GLU A 100 7.16 8.36 5.06
CA GLU A 100 7.53 9.31 4.00
C GLU A 100 6.32 9.86 3.23
N VAL A 101 5.43 8.99 2.72
CA VAL A 101 4.35 9.44 1.82
C VAL A 101 3.38 10.38 2.52
N TRP A 102 2.88 10.00 3.71
CA TRP A 102 1.89 10.81 4.42
C TRP A 102 2.46 12.13 4.92
N ASP A 103 3.70 12.15 5.39
CA ASP A 103 4.40 13.37 5.80
C ASP A 103 4.52 14.38 4.64
N VAL A 104 4.84 13.91 3.44
CA VAL A 104 4.90 14.75 2.24
C VAL A 104 3.53 15.31 1.87
N LEU A 105 2.50 14.47 1.89
CA LEU A 105 1.15 14.88 1.48
C LEU A 105 0.51 15.83 2.50
N ASP A 106 0.72 15.62 3.80
CA ASP A 106 0.26 16.53 4.84
C ASP A 106 0.93 17.90 4.68
N ALA A 107 2.25 17.95 4.47
CA ALA A 107 2.96 19.21 4.23
C ALA A 107 2.48 19.93 2.95
N ALA A 108 2.14 19.18 1.90
CA ALA A 108 1.56 19.74 0.68
C ALA A 108 0.19 20.37 0.93
N LEU A 109 -0.69 19.66 1.67
CA LEU A 109 -2.03 20.15 2.00
C LEU A 109 -1.99 21.37 2.93
N GLU A 110 -1.10 21.39 3.91
CA GLU A 110 -0.90 22.56 4.79
C GLU A 110 -0.45 23.80 3.98
N THR A 111 0.46 23.60 3.03
CA THR A 111 0.94 24.68 2.15
C THR A 111 -0.19 25.21 1.26
N THR A 112 -1.07 24.33 0.78
CA THR A 112 -2.20 24.71 -0.09
C THR A 112 -3.30 25.47 0.68
N VAL A 113 -3.48 25.19 1.97
CA VAL A 113 -4.47 25.88 2.84
C VAL A 113 -3.95 27.22 3.34
N ALA A 114 -2.63 27.40 3.44
CA ALA A 114 -2.00 28.62 3.93
C ALA A 114 -2.03 29.81 2.94
N GLU A 115 -2.46 29.61 1.69
CA GLU A 115 -2.70 30.70 0.73
C GLU A 115 -4.20 31.04 0.49
N PRO A 116 -4.91 31.69 1.44
CA PRO A 116 -6.08 32.46 1.12
C PRO A 116 -5.71 33.95 0.99
N ASP A 117 -5.81 34.46 -0.24
CA ASP A 117 -6.12 35.85 -0.61
C ASP A 117 -5.16 36.98 -0.16
N LYS A 118 -4.14 37.26 -0.99
CA LYS A 118 -3.53 38.60 -1.12
C LYS A 118 -3.78 39.21 -2.50
N ALA A 119 -4.98 39.01 -3.06
CA ALA A 119 -5.32 39.56 -4.37
C ALA A 119 -6.77 40.10 -4.43
N ALA A 120 -7.20 40.82 -3.40
CA ALA A 120 -8.33 41.72 -3.47
C ALA A 120 -7.97 43.09 -2.85
N SER A 121 -7.09 43.83 -3.52
CA SER A 121 -6.92 45.26 -3.30
C SER A 121 -6.38 45.92 -4.58
N VAL A 122 -7.29 46.27 -5.49
CA VAL A 122 -7.34 47.55 -6.23
C VAL A 122 -8.79 47.82 -6.60
#